data_AF-A0A7Y2SQE5-F1
#
_entry.id   AF-A0A7Y2SQE5-F1
#
_cell.length_a   1.000
_cell.length_b   1.000
_cell.length_c   1.000
_cell.angle_alpha   90.00
_cell.angle_beta   90.00
_cell.angle_gamma   90.00
#
_symmetry.space_group_name_H-M   'P 1'
#
loop_
_entity.id
_entity.type
_entity.pdbx_description
1 polymer ?
#
loop_
_entity_poly.entity_id
_entity_poly.type
_entity_poly.pdbx_seq_one_letter_code
_entity_poly.pdbx_strand_id
1 'polypeptide(L)'
;MITYARPRLLTADDRRYRAYVDGFKLQRKNNKAIRPPRQRDLFGGEAEAALRGWLAPQVELDDRRIIEYEERRNKRAFVKYREVDALAVDERAIWAFEFKASRSASSLRRAVGQLQETRQILKLLRHTVRVTILLVDTGIPANAAEVDALMASDRPPSRRPELLAEVLESMPILRLVDSLGTEGDGETIDVVRFSVDDIIALAGAENLHLDWAADDEEPEEPPEPRPASSLYASSSDEESSDDDDDNPLAAALRKAGLK
;
A
#
# COMPACT_ATOMS: atom_id res chain seq x y z
N MET A 1 1.68 -13.24 -19.93
CA MET A 1 1.08 -13.75 -18.67
C MET A 1 2.06 -13.49 -17.55
N ILE A 2 1.60 -12.93 -16.43
CA ILE A 2 2.45 -12.74 -15.23
C ILE A 2 2.30 -13.98 -14.36
N THR A 3 3.40 -14.51 -13.84
CA THR A 3 3.38 -15.59 -12.86
C THR A 3 4.29 -15.26 -11.68
N TYR A 4 3.92 -15.73 -10.49
CA TYR A 4 4.70 -15.54 -9.27
C TYR A 4 5.40 -16.84 -8.89
N ALA A 5 6.60 -16.74 -8.31
CA ALA A 5 7.35 -17.90 -7.88
C ALA A 5 8.22 -17.60 -6.65
N ARG A 6 8.63 -18.66 -5.95
CA ARG A 6 9.59 -18.66 -4.84
C ARG A 6 9.31 -17.59 -3.76
N PRO A 7 8.08 -17.47 -3.24
CA PRO A 7 7.84 -16.51 -2.18
C PRO A 7 8.59 -16.88 -0.91
N ARG A 8 8.97 -15.87 -0.14
CA ARG A 8 9.55 -16.01 1.19
C ARG A 8 9.02 -14.90 2.09
N LEU A 9 8.76 -15.24 3.34
CA LEU A 9 8.46 -14.29 4.40
C LEU A 9 9.76 -13.89 5.10
N LEU A 10 10.00 -12.59 5.20
CA LEU A 10 11.20 -11.99 5.77
C LEU A 10 10.80 -10.96 6.83
N THR A 11 11.68 -10.76 7.81
CA THR A 11 11.57 -9.64 8.74
C THR A 11 12.18 -8.38 8.13
N ALA A 12 11.91 -7.21 8.73
CA ALA A 12 12.50 -5.94 8.31
C ALA A 12 14.04 -5.91 8.43
N ASP A 13 14.63 -6.81 9.23
CA ASP A 13 16.08 -6.92 9.42
C ASP A 13 16.81 -7.68 8.31
N ASP A 14 16.09 -8.27 7.35
CA ASP A 14 16.72 -9.01 6.26
C ASP A 14 17.68 -8.11 5.46
N ARG A 15 18.92 -8.58 5.31
CA ARG A 15 20.00 -7.82 4.67
C ARG A 15 19.69 -7.41 3.23
N ARG A 16 19.01 -8.27 2.45
CA ARG A 16 18.67 -7.99 1.05
C ARG A 16 17.54 -6.98 0.96
N TYR A 17 16.52 -7.15 1.80
CA TYR A 17 15.43 -6.19 1.89
C TYR A 17 15.93 -4.79 2.31
N ARG A 18 16.81 -4.71 3.32
CA ARG A 18 17.42 -3.44 3.74
C ARG A 18 18.20 -2.77 2.61
N ALA A 19 19.03 -3.52 1.89
CA ALA A 19 19.76 -2.99 0.73
C ALA A 19 18.83 -2.49 -0.39
N TYR A 20 17.72 -3.20 -0.63
CA TYR A 20 16.67 -2.77 -1.57
C TYR A 20 16.03 -1.43 -1.15
N VAL A 21 15.62 -1.31 0.12
CA VAL A 21 15.03 -0.08 0.67
C VAL A 21 16.01 1.09 0.62
N ASP A 22 17.28 0.86 0.95
CA ASP A 22 18.32 1.90 0.94
C ASP A 22 18.58 2.42 -0.48
N GLY A 23 18.57 1.53 -1.48
CA GLY A 23 18.64 1.92 -2.90
C GLY A 23 17.48 2.83 -3.31
N PHE A 24 16.25 2.52 -2.87
CA PHE A 24 15.08 3.36 -3.13
C PHE A 24 15.14 4.72 -2.41
N LYS A 25 15.60 4.76 -1.16
CA LYS A 25 15.79 6.02 -0.41
C LYS A 25 16.80 6.93 -1.11
N LEU A 26 17.89 6.37 -1.64
CA LEU A 26 18.90 7.11 -2.38
C LEU A 26 18.31 7.74 -3.66
N GLN A 27 17.53 6.97 -4.43
CA GLN A 27 16.83 7.47 -5.63
C GLN A 27 15.81 8.57 -5.30
N ARG A 28 15.05 8.42 -4.21
CA ARG A 28 14.06 9.43 -3.76
C ARG A 28 14.72 10.74 -3.31
N LYS A 29 15.82 10.67 -2.56
CA LYS A 29 16.58 11.86 -2.12
C LYS A 29 17.13 12.66 -3.29
N ASN A 30 17.51 11.97 -4.37
CA ASN A 30 18.03 12.63 -5.56
C ASN A 30 16.94 13.33 -6.40
N ASN A 31 15.65 13.00 -6.20
CA ASN A 31 14.56 13.37 -7.11
C ASN A 31 13.47 14.28 -6.52
N LYS A 32 13.52 14.72 -5.25
CA LYS A 32 12.46 15.57 -4.67
C LYS A 32 12.92 16.64 -3.66
N ALA A 33 12.32 17.83 -3.77
CA ALA A 33 12.14 18.73 -2.64
C ALA A 33 11.23 18.04 -1.61
N ILE A 34 11.76 17.75 -0.42
CA ILE A 34 11.02 17.07 0.65
C ILE A 34 10.10 18.08 1.31
N ARG A 35 8.81 18.07 0.96
CA ARG A 35 7.78 18.75 1.76
C ARG A 35 7.59 17.99 3.08
N PRO A 36 7.28 18.67 4.19
CA PRO A 36 6.86 18.02 5.42
C PRO A 36 5.65 17.10 5.19
N PRO A 37 5.52 15.98 5.93
CA PRO A 37 4.33 15.13 5.86
C PRO A 37 3.09 15.90 6.32
N ARG A 38 1.94 15.63 5.69
CA ARG A 38 0.65 16.21 6.09
C ARG A 38 0.17 15.60 7.39
N GLN A 39 -0.69 16.31 8.13
CA GLN A 39 -1.26 15.80 9.39
C GLN A 39 -2.00 14.48 9.16
N ARG A 40 -2.73 14.35 8.04
CA ARG A 40 -3.39 13.11 7.64
C ARG A 40 -2.42 11.96 7.32
N ASP A 41 -1.25 12.26 6.76
CA ASP A 41 -0.23 11.23 6.51
C ASP A 41 0.35 10.70 7.84
N LEU A 42 0.54 11.59 8.82
CA LEU A 42 0.97 11.23 10.17
C LEU A 42 -0.09 10.40 10.89
N PHE A 43 -1.35 10.84 10.85
CA PHE A 43 -2.49 10.09 11.40
C PHE A 43 -2.59 8.67 10.82
N GLY A 44 -2.33 8.50 9.52
CA GLY A 44 -2.35 7.17 8.90
C GLY A 44 -1.39 6.18 9.57
N GLY A 45 -0.17 6.62 9.89
CA GLY A 45 0.81 5.80 10.59
C GLY A 45 0.46 5.54 12.06
N GLU A 46 -0.14 6.53 12.72
CA GLU A 46 -0.58 6.41 14.12
C GLU A 46 -1.78 5.48 14.27
N ALA A 47 -2.75 5.59 13.35
CA ALA A 47 -3.89 4.69 13.26
C ALA A 47 -3.45 3.26 12.97
N GLU A 48 -2.46 3.05 12.10
CA GLU A 48 -1.84 1.74 11.89
C GLU A 48 -1.24 1.20 13.20
N ALA A 49 -0.47 2.00 13.94
CA ALA A 49 0.14 1.57 15.19
C ALA A 49 -0.92 1.18 16.24
N ALA A 50 -1.98 1.99 16.36
CA ALA A 50 -3.11 1.73 17.25
C ALA A 50 -3.83 0.43 16.88
N LEU A 51 -4.15 0.23 15.60
CA LEU A 51 -4.81 -0.97 15.09
C LEU A 51 -3.93 -2.21 15.25
N ARG A 52 -2.62 -2.11 15.05
CA ARG A 52 -1.69 -3.21 15.32
C ARG A 52 -1.70 -3.62 16.80
N GLY A 53 -1.70 -2.63 17.70
CA GLY A 53 -1.80 -2.86 19.15
C GLY A 53 -3.13 -3.53 19.55
N TRP A 54 -4.23 -3.10 18.93
CA TRP A 54 -5.55 -3.72 19.09
C TRP A 54 -5.63 -5.15 18.52
N LEU A 55 -4.95 -5.40 17.39
CA LEU A 55 -4.96 -6.70 16.70
C LEU A 55 -4.11 -7.76 17.43
N ALA A 56 -2.96 -7.38 17.97
CA ALA A 56 -2.01 -8.27 18.63
C ALA A 56 -2.60 -9.20 19.74
N PRO A 57 -3.51 -8.77 20.63
CA PRO A 57 -4.12 -9.66 21.62
C PRO A 57 -5.16 -10.63 21.02
N GLN A 58 -5.62 -10.40 19.80
CA GLN A 58 -6.67 -11.21 19.15
C GLN A 58 -6.07 -12.28 18.23
N VAL A 59 -4.90 -12.01 17.65
CA VAL A 59 -4.22 -12.89 16.70
C VAL A 59 -2.72 -12.85 16.95
N GLU A 60 -2.07 -14.01 16.94
CA GLU A 60 -0.61 -14.10 17.05
C GLU A 60 0.05 -13.53 15.79
N LEU A 61 0.62 -12.33 15.93
CA LEU A 61 1.25 -11.62 14.82
C LEU A 61 2.67 -12.14 14.56
N ASP A 62 3.00 -12.27 13.28
CA ASP A 62 4.30 -12.66 12.79
C ASP A 62 5.09 -11.43 12.32
N ASP A 63 6.32 -11.29 12.79
CA ASP A 63 7.21 -10.19 12.42
C ASP A 63 7.71 -10.29 10.96
N ARG A 64 7.53 -11.42 10.29
CA ARG A 64 7.95 -11.67 8.90
C ARG A 64 6.98 -11.06 7.88
N ARG A 65 6.74 -9.75 8.00
CA ARG A 65 5.76 -8.98 7.24
C ARG A 65 6.22 -8.56 5.84
N ILE A 66 7.44 -8.94 5.45
CA ILE A 66 7.98 -8.65 4.13
C ILE A 66 7.89 -9.90 3.26
N ILE A 67 7.18 -9.79 2.13
CA ILE A 67 7.03 -10.84 1.13
C ILE A 67 8.07 -10.59 0.03
N GLU A 68 9.11 -11.40 -0.03
CA GLU A 68 10.00 -11.51 -1.19
C GLU A 68 9.38 -12.49 -2.19
N TYR A 69 9.35 -12.16 -3.48
CA TYR A 69 8.84 -13.05 -4.53
C TYR A 69 9.49 -12.77 -5.89
N GLU A 70 9.53 -13.79 -6.76
CA GLU A 70 9.87 -13.63 -8.16
C GLU A 70 8.62 -13.32 -8.97
N GLU A 71 8.57 -12.17 -9.63
CA GLU A 71 7.62 -11.88 -10.70
C GLU A 71 8.23 -12.28 -12.04
N ARG A 72 7.59 -13.20 -12.75
CA ARG A 72 7.99 -13.67 -14.07
C ARG A 72 7.10 -13.05 -15.13
N ARG A 73 7.73 -12.33 -16.05
CA ARG A 73 7.08 -11.73 -17.22
C ARG A 73 7.88 -12.10 -18.46
N ASN A 74 7.27 -12.88 -19.35
CA ASN A 74 7.92 -13.45 -20.53
C ASN A 74 9.15 -14.29 -20.13
N LYS A 75 10.34 -14.00 -20.67
CA LYS A 75 11.60 -14.69 -20.34
C LYS A 75 12.39 -14.04 -19.19
N ARG A 76 11.84 -13.00 -18.54
CA ARG A 76 12.52 -12.26 -17.46
C ARG A 76 11.88 -12.57 -16.11
N ALA A 77 12.70 -12.69 -15.08
CA ALA A 77 12.28 -12.84 -13.69
C ALA A 77 12.88 -11.69 -12.87
N PHE A 78 12.05 -11.05 -12.05
CA PHE A 78 12.45 -9.95 -11.19
C PHE A 78 12.10 -10.28 -9.75
N VAL A 79 13.06 -10.11 -8.83
CA VAL A 79 12.78 -10.18 -7.40
C VAL A 79 12.09 -8.89 -6.97
N LYS A 80 10.95 -9.02 -6.30
CA LYS A 80 10.19 -7.92 -5.73
C LYS A 80 9.98 -8.14 -4.24
N TYR A 81 9.76 -7.04 -3.54
CA TYR A 81 9.44 -7.02 -2.12
C TYR A 81 8.10 -6.30 -1.95
N ARG A 82 7.24 -6.87 -1.11
CA ARG A 82 5.99 -6.24 -0.67
C ARG A 82 5.90 -6.32 0.83
N GLU A 83 5.63 -5.18 1.46
CA GLU A 83 5.33 -5.13 2.89
C GLU A 83 3.82 -5.26 3.08
N VAL A 84 3.41 -6.05 4.08
CA VAL A 84 2.04 -6.08 4.58
C VAL A 84 1.98 -5.45 5.95
N ASP A 85 0.87 -4.81 6.27
CA ASP A 85 0.75 -4.05 7.51
C ASP A 85 0.80 -5.01 8.70
N ALA A 86 0.01 -6.08 8.71
CA ALA A 86 0.20 -7.17 9.66
C ALA A 86 0.03 -8.54 9.01
N LEU A 87 0.62 -9.54 9.65
CA LEU A 87 0.58 -10.93 9.20
C LEU A 87 0.40 -11.82 10.41
N ALA A 88 -0.46 -12.83 10.29
CA ALA A 88 -0.48 -13.97 11.19
C ALA A 88 -0.25 -15.23 10.37
N VAL A 89 0.60 -16.12 10.87
CA VAL A 89 1.00 -17.33 10.15
C VAL A 89 0.90 -18.51 11.10
N ASP A 90 0.10 -19.49 10.71
CA ASP A 90 0.09 -20.79 11.37
C ASP A 90 0.56 -21.90 10.39
N GLU A 91 0.48 -23.15 10.84
CA GLU A 91 0.92 -24.29 10.02
C GLU A 91 0.10 -24.47 8.74
N ARG A 92 -1.17 -24.05 8.72
CA ARG A 92 -2.15 -24.35 7.66
C ARG A 92 -2.58 -23.13 6.86
N ALA A 93 -2.51 -21.94 7.46
CA ALA A 93 -3.07 -20.72 6.93
C ALA A 93 -2.15 -19.51 7.13
N ILE A 94 -2.34 -18.52 6.25
CA ILE A 94 -1.81 -17.18 6.41
C ILE A 94 -2.99 -16.22 6.50
N TRP A 95 -2.94 -15.27 7.42
CA TRP A 95 -3.88 -14.16 7.50
C TRP A 95 -3.12 -12.85 7.35
N ALA A 96 -3.30 -12.20 6.20
CA ALA A 96 -2.71 -10.89 5.92
C ALA A 96 -3.71 -9.78 6.26
N PHE A 97 -3.21 -8.70 6.85
CA PHE A 97 -3.99 -7.53 7.19
C PHE A 97 -3.42 -6.29 6.48
N GLU A 98 -4.33 -5.47 5.96
CA GLU A 98 -4.04 -4.18 5.37
C GLU A 98 -4.80 -3.10 6.14
N PHE A 99 -4.13 -2.04 6.53
CA PHE A 99 -4.72 -0.93 7.24
C PHE A 99 -4.91 0.25 6.29
N LYS A 100 -6.07 0.89 6.36
CA LYS A 100 -6.39 2.05 5.53
C LYS A 100 -7.13 3.10 6.33
N ALA A 101 -6.51 4.27 6.52
CA ALA A 101 -7.23 5.48 6.90
C ALA A 101 -7.66 6.23 5.64
N SER A 102 -8.96 6.48 5.47
CA SER A 102 -9.48 7.11 4.24
C SER A 102 -10.77 7.88 4.44
N ARG A 103 -10.89 9.01 3.75
CA ARG A 103 -12.15 9.78 3.57
C ARG A 103 -13.01 9.31 2.40
N SER A 104 -12.54 8.31 1.65
CA SER A 104 -13.19 7.87 0.41
C SER A 104 -13.23 6.34 0.36
N ALA A 105 -14.43 5.79 0.18
CA ALA A 105 -14.64 4.36 0.00
C ALA A 105 -13.92 3.80 -1.24
N SER A 106 -13.66 4.62 -2.26
CA SER A 106 -12.93 4.21 -3.47
C SER A 106 -11.50 3.74 -3.20
N SER A 107 -10.93 4.03 -2.02
CA SER A 107 -9.62 3.49 -1.61
C SER A 107 -9.64 1.96 -1.53
N LEU A 108 -10.77 1.36 -1.16
CA LEU A 108 -10.96 -0.08 -1.13
C LEU A 108 -10.79 -0.69 -2.52
N ARG A 109 -11.30 -0.04 -3.57
CA ARG A 109 -11.15 -0.51 -4.96
C ARG A 109 -9.68 -0.66 -5.36
N ARG A 110 -8.85 0.30 -4.94
CA ARG A 110 -7.40 0.26 -5.21
C ARG A 110 -6.71 -0.84 -4.39
N ALA A 111 -7.14 -1.03 -3.14
CA ALA A 111 -6.62 -2.07 -2.27
C ALA A 111 -6.93 -3.49 -2.81
N VAL A 112 -8.13 -3.73 -3.35
CA VAL A 112 -8.55 -5.06 -3.84
C VAL A 112 -7.54 -5.66 -4.80
N GLY A 113 -7.09 -4.93 -5.83
CA GLY A 113 -6.15 -5.48 -6.82
C GLY A 113 -4.80 -5.86 -6.19
N GLN A 114 -4.30 -5.01 -5.29
CA GLN A 114 -3.06 -5.26 -4.55
C GLN A 114 -3.17 -6.46 -3.59
N LEU A 115 -4.33 -6.62 -2.95
CA LEU A 115 -4.59 -7.69 -2.00
C LEU A 115 -4.86 -9.03 -2.68
N GLN A 116 -5.49 -9.02 -3.86
CA GLN A 116 -5.61 -10.22 -4.70
C GLN A 116 -4.24 -10.71 -5.15
N GLU A 117 -3.36 -9.81 -5.59
CA GLU A 117 -1.96 -10.17 -5.90
C GLU A 117 -1.26 -10.75 -4.68
N THR A 118 -1.37 -10.07 -3.52
CA THR A 118 -0.78 -10.52 -2.25
C THR A 118 -1.27 -11.92 -1.89
N ARG A 119 -2.58 -12.16 -1.99
CA ARG A 119 -3.18 -13.48 -1.77
C ARG A 119 -2.63 -14.54 -2.73
N GLN A 120 -2.50 -14.23 -4.01
CA GLN A 120 -1.96 -15.18 -5.00
C GLN A 120 -0.52 -15.58 -4.68
N ILE A 121 0.31 -14.62 -4.23
CA ILE A 121 1.70 -14.88 -3.83
C ILE A 121 1.73 -15.73 -2.55
N LEU A 122 0.95 -15.36 -1.54
CA LEU A 122 0.88 -16.09 -0.26
C LEU A 122 0.30 -17.51 -0.43
N LYS A 123 -0.60 -17.72 -1.42
CA LYS A 123 -1.16 -19.05 -1.75
C LYS A 123 -0.11 -20.06 -2.21
N LEU A 124 1.08 -19.60 -2.61
CA LEU A 124 2.23 -20.46 -2.92
C LEU A 124 2.96 -20.95 -1.66
N LEU A 125 2.73 -20.31 -0.50
CA LEU A 125 3.29 -20.70 0.81
C LEU A 125 2.33 -21.57 1.61
N ARG A 126 1.03 -21.26 1.57
CA ARG A 126 -0.05 -21.99 2.26
C ARG A 126 -1.29 -22.03 1.39
N HIS A 127 -2.05 -23.13 1.43
CA HIS A 127 -3.27 -23.25 0.64
C HIS A 127 -4.38 -22.28 1.09
N THR A 128 -4.48 -22.04 2.40
CA THR A 128 -5.47 -21.12 2.97
C THR A 128 -4.84 -19.77 3.21
N VAL A 129 -5.38 -18.73 2.56
CA VAL A 129 -4.95 -17.35 2.78
C VAL A 129 -6.17 -16.47 2.98
N ARG A 130 -6.30 -15.90 4.17
CA ARG A 130 -7.29 -14.86 4.49
C ARG A 130 -6.67 -13.48 4.33
N VAL A 131 -7.48 -12.53 3.88
CA VAL A 131 -7.07 -11.14 3.79
C VAL A 131 -8.16 -10.26 4.40
N THR A 132 -7.76 -9.37 5.29
CA THR A 132 -8.68 -8.45 5.96
C THR A 132 -8.17 -7.01 5.85
N ILE A 133 -9.05 -6.09 5.50
CA ILE A 133 -8.80 -4.66 5.54
C ILE A 133 -9.35 -4.13 6.87
N LEU A 134 -8.50 -3.49 7.67
CA LEU A 134 -8.94 -2.64 8.77
C LEU A 134 -9.06 -1.20 8.25
N LEU A 135 -10.29 -0.79 7.95
CA LEU A 135 -10.61 0.53 7.41
C LEU A 135 -10.91 1.50 8.54
N VAL A 136 -10.04 2.49 8.73
CA VAL A 136 -10.34 3.67 9.53
C VAL A 136 -11.05 4.68 8.66
N ASP A 137 -12.31 4.90 8.96
CA ASP A 137 -13.15 5.88 8.33
C ASP A 137 -12.85 7.27 8.87
N THR A 138 -12.23 8.10 8.03
CA THR A 138 -11.88 9.49 8.38
C THR A 138 -12.81 10.51 7.70
N GLY A 139 -14.02 10.11 7.29
CA GLY A 139 -15.00 10.98 6.67
C GLY A 139 -15.62 10.47 5.36
N ILE A 140 -15.82 9.15 5.23
CA ILE A 140 -16.61 8.57 4.14
C ILE A 140 -18.09 8.96 4.37
N PRO A 141 -18.77 9.59 3.40
CA PRO A 141 -20.16 9.98 3.56
C PRO A 141 -21.05 8.78 3.87
N ALA A 142 -21.96 8.92 4.84
CA ALA A 142 -22.83 7.84 5.28
C ALA A 142 -24.05 7.66 4.36
N ASN A 143 -24.46 8.71 3.65
CA ASN A 143 -25.67 8.71 2.83
C ASN A 143 -25.60 9.73 1.68
N ALA A 144 -26.56 9.67 0.76
CA ALA A 144 -26.62 10.55 -0.40
C ALA A 144 -26.75 12.03 -0.02
N ALA A 145 -27.44 12.36 1.08
CA ALA A 145 -27.61 13.75 1.50
C ALA A 145 -26.28 14.38 1.95
N GLU A 146 -25.41 13.62 2.63
CA GLU A 146 -24.05 14.05 2.97
C GLU A 146 -23.17 14.22 1.71
N VAL A 147 -23.32 13.32 0.73
CA VAL A 147 -22.63 13.47 -0.57
C VAL A 147 -23.07 14.76 -1.26
N ASP A 148 -24.38 15.02 -1.34
CA ASP A 148 -24.93 16.21 -1.97
C ASP A 148 -24.50 17.49 -1.23
N ALA A 149 -24.50 17.47 0.11
CA ALA A 149 -24.00 18.57 0.93
C ALA A 149 -22.51 18.84 0.68
N LEU A 150 -21.69 17.79 0.57
CA LEU A 150 -20.25 17.94 0.29
C LEU A 150 -20.02 18.49 -1.12
N MET A 151 -20.80 18.03 -2.11
CA MET A 151 -20.74 18.52 -3.50
C MET A 151 -21.29 19.95 -3.65
N ALA A 152 -22.12 20.42 -2.72
CA ALA A 152 -22.65 21.79 -2.66
C ALA A 152 -21.81 22.74 -1.79
N SER A 153 -20.76 22.24 -1.12
CA SER A 153 -19.90 23.05 -0.25
C SER A 153 -19.09 24.10 -1.03
N ASP A 154 -18.53 25.08 -0.32
CA ASP A 154 -17.68 26.14 -0.91
C ASP A 154 -16.45 25.57 -1.64
N ARG A 155 -16.00 24.37 -1.27
CA ARG A 155 -14.86 23.65 -1.85
C ARG A 155 -15.24 22.18 -2.08
N PRO A 156 -16.04 21.87 -3.12
CA PRO A 156 -16.45 20.51 -3.37
C PRO A 156 -15.28 19.67 -3.86
N PRO A 157 -15.24 18.36 -3.56
CA PRO A 157 -14.23 17.46 -4.10
C PRO A 157 -14.34 17.39 -5.63
N SER A 158 -13.21 17.17 -6.30
CA SER A 158 -13.13 17.08 -7.77
C SER A 158 -14.00 16.00 -8.40
N ARG A 159 -14.41 14.99 -7.63
CA ARG A 159 -15.32 13.92 -8.03
C ARG A 159 -16.30 13.66 -6.91
N ARG A 160 -17.53 13.26 -7.28
CA ARG A 160 -18.53 12.76 -6.34
C ARG A 160 -17.92 11.64 -5.50
N PRO A 161 -17.86 11.77 -4.17
CA PRO A 161 -17.47 10.67 -3.30
C PRO A 161 -18.44 9.50 -3.45
N GLU A 162 -17.91 8.28 -3.41
CA GLU A 162 -18.72 7.06 -3.37
C GLU A 162 -19.07 6.73 -1.92
N LEU A 163 -20.30 6.28 -1.70
CA LEU A 163 -20.71 5.69 -0.41
C LEU A 163 -20.03 4.33 -0.22
N LEU A 164 -19.81 3.93 1.03
CA LEU A 164 -19.28 2.60 1.33
C LEU A 164 -20.20 1.50 0.78
N ALA A 165 -21.52 1.66 0.93
CA ALA A 165 -22.50 0.71 0.41
C ALA A 165 -22.43 0.56 -1.12
N GLU A 166 -22.29 1.67 -1.86
CA GLU A 166 -22.13 1.65 -3.33
C GLU A 166 -20.86 0.88 -3.75
N VAL A 167 -19.75 1.06 -3.02
CA VAL A 167 -18.50 0.34 -3.29
C VAL A 167 -18.65 -1.16 -3.01
N LEU A 168 -19.22 -1.52 -1.85
CA LEU A 168 -19.44 -2.93 -1.47
C LEU A 168 -20.37 -3.65 -2.47
N GLU A 169 -21.45 -3.00 -2.91
CA GLU A 169 -22.36 -3.56 -3.91
C GLU A 169 -21.65 -3.83 -5.25
N SER A 170 -20.82 -2.88 -5.70
CA SER A 170 -20.08 -3.02 -6.95
C SER A 170 -18.87 -3.96 -6.88
N MET A 171 -18.45 -4.37 -5.68
CA MET A 171 -17.29 -5.24 -5.45
C MET A 171 -17.67 -6.41 -4.54
N PRO A 172 -18.33 -7.47 -5.07
CA PRO A 172 -18.75 -8.63 -4.29
C PRO A 172 -17.62 -9.39 -3.60
N ILE A 173 -16.36 -9.14 -3.99
CA ILE A 173 -15.19 -9.68 -3.29
C ILE A 173 -14.99 -9.05 -1.91
N LEU A 174 -15.50 -7.83 -1.67
CA LEU A 174 -15.43 -7.19 -0.36
C LEU A 174 -16.61 -7.62 0.49
N ARG A 175 -16.33 -8.01 1.73
CA ARG A 175 -17.34 -8.40 2.71
C ARG A 175 -17.15 -7.57 3.97
N LEU A 176 -18.09 -6.67 4.26
CA LEU A 176 -18.10 -5.94 5.52
C LEU A 176 -18.45 -6.92 6.65
N VAL A 177 -17.64 -6.96 7.71
CA VAL A 177 -17.85 -7.80 8.89
C VAL A 177 -17.68 -6.99 10.16
N ASP A 178 -18.44 -7.35 11.20
CA ASP A 178 -18.43 -6.61 12.47
C ASP A 178 -17.26 -7.02 13.38
N SER A 179 -16.64 -8.18 13.13
CA SER A 179 -15.55 -8.68 13.97
C SER A 179 -14.61 -9.62 13.21
N LEU A 180 -13.38 -9.77 13.74
CA LEU A 180 -12.39 -10.73 13.24
C LEU A 180 -12.82 -12.20 13.46
N GLY A 181 -13.71 -12.45 14.42
CA GLY A 181 -14.20 -13.79 14.73
C GLY A 181 -15.12 -14.38 13.67
N THR A 182 -15.58 -13.57 12.71
CA THR A 182 -16.37 -14.05 11.57
C THR A 182 -15.53 -14.99 10.72
N GLU A 183 -16.06 -16.18 10.43
CA GLU A 183 -15.38 -17.16 9.59
C GLU A 183 -15.19 -16.58 8.18
N GLY A 184 -13.93 -16.53 7.76
CA GLY A 184 -13.53 -16.02 6.45
C GLY A 184 -13.78 -17.06 5.38
N ASP A 185 -14.32 -16.66 4.25
CA ASP A 185 -14.18 -17.46 3.04
C ASP A 185 -12.83 -17.10 2.38
N GLY A 186 -12.10 -18.09 1.85
CA GLY A 186 -10.76 -17.90 1.30
C GLY A 186 -10.69 -17.10 -0.01
N GLU A 187 -11.83 -16.56 -0.47
CA GLU A 187 -12.00 -15.91 -1.76
C GLU A 187 -12.46 -14.44 -1.64
N THR A 188 -13.14 -14.05 -0.56
CA THR A 188 -13.50 -12.67 -0.23
C THR A 188 -12.42 -11.98 0.61
N ILE A 189 -12.48 -10.66 0.66
CA ILE A 189 -11.65 -9.79 1.49
C ILE A 189 -12.57 -9.22 2.55
N ASP A 190 -12.32 -9.58 3.80
CA ASP A 190 -13.08 -9.06 4.93
C ASP A 190 -12.71 -7.58 5.14
N VAL A 191 -13.68 -6.74 5.47
CA VAL A 191 -13.48 -5.34 5.83
C VAL A 191 -14.03 -5.13 7.23
N VAL A 192 -13.19 -4.69 8.16
CA VAL A 192 -13.61 -4.22 9.49
C VAL A 192 -13.49 -2.71 9.50
N ARG A 193 -14.59 -2.02 9.81
CA ARG A 193 -14.64 -0.55 9.84
C ARG A 193 -14.44 -0.05 11.26
N PHE A 194 -13.57 0.94 11.40
CA PHE A 194 -13.33 1.72 12.61
C PHE A 194 -13.67 3.18 12.31
N SER A 195 -14.29 3.85 13.25
CA SER A 195 -14.42 5.31 13.26
C SER A 195 -13.15 5.97 13.80
N VAL A 196 -13.02 7.28 13.62
CA VAL A 196 -11.95 8.07 14.28
C VAL A 196 -12.05 7.96 15.80
N ASP A 197 -13.27 7.94 16.34
CA ASP A 197 -13.51 7.80 17.78
C ASP A 197 -13.01 6.45 18.31
N ASP A 198 -13.15 5.38 17.53
CA ASP A 198 -12.57 4.08 17.90
C ASP A 198 -11.04 4.17 17.98
N ILE A 199 -10.38 4.85 17.04
CA ILE A 199 -8.92 5.03 17.08
C ILE A 199 -8.49 5.91 18.24
N ILE A 200 -9.25 6.97 18.55
CA ILE A 200 -9.03 7.80 19.75
C ILE A 200 -9.15 6.95 21.01
N ALA A 201 -10.15 6.07 21.10
CA ALA A 201 -10.32 5.18 22.25
C ALA A 201 -9.15 4.18 22.39
N LEU A 202 -8.50 3.79 21.29
CA LEU A 202 -7.35 2.88 21.30
C LEU A 202 -6.03 3.57 21.66
N ALA A 203 -5.78 4.76 21.11
CA ALA A 203 -4.48 5.42 21.20
C ALA A 203 -4.42 6.59 22.20
N GLY A 204 -5.56 7.18 22.57
CA GLY A 204 -5.63 8.48 23.24
C GLY A 204 -5.48 9.63 22.24
N ALA A 205 -6.29 10.68 22.39
CA ALA A 205 -6.33 11.80 21.44
C ALA A 205 -4.99 12.57 21.39
N GLU A 206 -4.26 12.61 22.50
CA GLU A 206 -2.95 13.26 22.61
C GLU A 206 -1.84 12.59 21.79
N ASN A 207 -2.06 11.36 21.34
CA ASN A 207 -1.11 10.59 20.52
C ASN A 207 -1.48 10.60 19.03
N LEU A 208 -2.47 11.42 18.63
CA LEU A 208 -3.02 11.44 17.29
C LEU A 208 -2.98 12.85 16.69
N HIS A 209 -2.56 12.95 15.44
CA HIS A 209 -2.69 14.16 14.64
C HIS A 209 -4.13 14.28 14.10
N LEU A 210 -4.99 15.01 14.83
CA LEU A 210 -6.41 15.16 14.51
C LEU A 210 -6.76 16.52 13.87
N ASP A 211 -5.84 17.49 13.87
CA ASP A 211 -6.06 18.81 13.29
C ASP A 211 -5.87 18.79 11.76
N TRP A 212 -6.88 18.28 11.05
CA TRP A 212 -6.86 18.16 9.59
C TRP A 212 -7.35 19.41 8.88
N ALA A 213 -7.89 20.40 9.60
CA ALA A 213 -8.43 21.61 9.00
C ALA A 213 -7.35 22.39 8.22
N ALA A 214 -6.12 22.41 8.74
CA ALA A 214 -4.97 23.03 8.08
C ALA A 214 -4.54 22.30 6.78
N ASP A 215 -4.71 20.98 6.71
CA ASP A 215 -4.40 20.19 5.50
C ASP A 215 -5.41 20.46 4.37
N ASP A 216 -6.66 20.75 4.72
CA ASP A 216 -7.76 21.01 3.77
C ASP A 216 -7.75 22.49 3.25
N GLU A 217 -6.95 23.37 3.86
CA GLU A 217 -6.74 24.75 3.40
C GLU A 217 -5.76 24.86 2.22
N GLU A 218 -4.77 23.96 2.14
CA GLU A 218 -3.84 23.90 1.01
C GLU A 218 -4.54 23.33 -0.23
N PRO A 219 -4.54 24.05 -1.38
CA PRO A 219 -5.13 23.51 -2.59
C PRO A 219 -4.45 22.18 -2.97
N GLU A 220 -5.25 21.15 -3.25
CA GLU A 220 -4.79 19.98 -4.00
C GLU A 220 -4.30 20.50 -5.36
N GLU A 221 -2.99 20.75 -5.49
CA GLU A 221 -2.39 21.04 -6.80
C GLU A 221 -2.87 19.95 -7.76
N PRO A 222 -3.35 20.32 -8.96
CA PRO A 222 -3.76 19.34 -9.94
C PRO A 222 -2.62 18.34 -10.09
N PRO A 223 -2.91 17.02 -10.11
CA PRO A 223 -1.86 16.03 -10.20
C PRO A 223 -0.95 16.44 -11.36
N GLU A 224 0.33 16.69 -11.08
CA GLU A 224 1.30 17.00 -12.12
C GLU A 224 1.05 16.00 -13.25
N PRO A 225 0.90 16.46 -14.50
CA PRO A 225 0.67 15.54 -15.60
C PRO A 225 1.72 14.45 -15.48
N ARG A 226 1.27 13.20 -15.30
CA ARG A 226 2.19 12.07 -15.18
C ARG A 226 3.20 12.26 -16.31
N PRO A 227 4.50 12.35 -16.04
CA PRO A 227 5.45 12.49 -17.12
C PRO A 227 5.14 11.37 -18.11
N ALA A 228 4.88 11.73 -19.37
CA ALA A 228 4.58 10.77 -20.43
C ALA A 228 5.76 9.81 -20.70
N SER A 229 6.87 9.96 -19.97
CA SER A 229 7.90 8.96 -19.80
C SER A 229 7.54 8.01 -18.66
N SER A 230 7.03 6.85 -19.06
CA SER A 230 7.13 5.61 -18.31
C SER A 230 8.59 5.32 -17.95
N LEU A 231 9.08 5.85 -16.82
CA LEU A 231 10.32 5.38 -16.20
C LEU A 231 10.01 4.06 -15.50
N TYR A 232 9.91 3.01 -16.32
CA TYR A 232 10.21 1.67 -15.86
C TYR A 232 11.57 1.71 -15.17
N ALA A 233 11.63 1.13 -13.98
CA ALA A 233 12.81 0.38 -13.57
C ALA A 233 12.96 -0.79 -14.56
N SER A 234 13.59 -0.53 -15.69
CA SER A 234 14.28 -1.52 -16.49
C SER A 234 15.68 -1.00 -16.72
N SER A 235 16.66 -1.62 -16.06
CA SER A 235 17.99 -1.71 -16.65
C SER A 235 17.83 -2.41 -18.00
N SER A 236 17.78 -1.62 -19.06
CA SER A 236 17.99 -2.05 -20.43
C SER A 236 18.39 -0.82 -21.22
N ASP A 237 19.69 -0.60 -21.27
CA ASP A 237 20.44 -0.69 -22.52
C ASP A 237 21.58 -1.67 -22.20
N GLU A 238 21.86 -2.72 -22.98
CA GLU A 238 21.56 -2.98 -24.39
C GLU A 238 21.54 -4.53 -24.58
N GLU A 239 21.14 -5.15 -25.69
CA GLU A 239 21.78 -4.94 -26.99
C GLU A 239 21.11 -5.80 -28.09
N SER A 240 20.91 -5.19 -29.26
CA SER A 240 21.37 -5.68 -30.56
C SER A 240 20.98 -4.60 -31.59
N SER A 241 21.87 -3.91 -32.30
CA SER A 241 23.21 -4.28 -32.77
C SER A 241 23.96 -3.05 -33.33
N ASP A 242 25.28 -3.01 -33.11
CA ASP A 242 26.34 -2.22 -33.76
C ASP A 242 26.28 -0.68 -33.67
N ASP A 243 26.85 -0.12 -32.60
CA ASP A 243 27.78 1.04 -32.63
C ASP A 243 28.37 1.27 -31.22
N ASP A 244 29.48 0.58 -30.95
CA ASP A 244 30.09 0.39 -29.63
C ASP A 244 31.11 1.50 -29.26
N ASP A 245 30.73 2.80 -29.33
CA ASP A 245 31.71 3.87 -29.04
C ASP A 245 31.25 5.17 -28.34
N ASP A 246 30.01 5.34 -27.88
CA ASP A 246 29.56 6.61 -27.28
C ASP A 246 28.97 6.52 -25.85
N ASN A 247 29.59 5.74 -24.97
CA ASN A 247 29.30 5.83 -23.53
C ASN A 247 30.21 6.85 -22.81
N PRO A 248 29.68 7.96 -22.25
CA PRO A 248 30.48 9.02 -21.61
C PRO A 248 31.29 8.54 -20.39
N LEU A 249 30.86 7.45 -19.75
CA LEU A 249 31.59 6.83 -18.64
C LEU A 249 32.84 6.07 -19.12
N ALA A 250 32.76 5.42 -20.29
CA ALA A 250 33.87 4.70 -20.89
C ALA A 250 34.96 5.65 -21.42
N ALA A 251 34.58 6.83 -21.92
CA ALA A 251 35.50 7.89 -22.30
C ALA A 251 36.26 8.47 -21.09
N ALA A 252 35.61 8.60 -19.93
CA ALA A 252 36.23 9.11 -18.70
C ALA A 252 37.26 8.13 -18.11
N LEU A 253 36.98 6.82 -18.15
CA LEU A 253 37.88 5.78 -17.63
C LEU A 253 39.13 5.59 -18.51
N ARG A 254 38.99 5.67 -19.84
CA ARG A 254 40.14 5.71 -20.78
C ARG A 254 41.04 6.92 -20.53
N LYS A 255 40.45 8.09 -20.27
CA LYS A 255 41.21 9.32 -19.95
C LYS A 255 41.94 9.25 -18.61
N ALA A 256 41.49 8.38 -17.69
CA ALA A 256 42.10 8.15 -16.39
C ALA A 256 43.14 7.00 -16.36
N GLY A 257 43.37 6.32 -17.50
CA GLY A 257 44.44 5.31 -17.64
C GLY A 257 44.23 4.01 -16.84
N LEU A 258 43.02 3.77 -16.35
CA LEU A 258 42.66 2.57 -15.59
C LEU A 258 41.95 1.59 -16.53
N LYS A 259 42.57 0.44 -16.78
CA LYS A 259 41.96 -0.72 -17.43
C LYS A 259 41.33 -1.63 -16.41
#